data_AF-A0A7Y8JJJ9-F1
#
_entry.id   AF-A0A7Y8JJJ9-F1
#
_cell.length_a   1.000
_cell.length_b   1.000
_cell.length_c   1.000
_cell.angle_alpha   90.00
_cell.angle_beta   90.00
_cell.angle_gamma   90.00
#
_symmetry.space_group_name_H-M   'P 1'
#
loop_
_entity.id
_entity.type
_entity.pdbx_description
1 polymer ?
#
loop_
_entity_poly.entity_id
_entity_poly.type
_entity_poly.pdbx_seq_one_letter_code
_entity_poly.pdbx_strand_id
1 'polypeptide(L)'
;MLSPRPSTPTLDLMVAFPTATRKSAFITGFSLVLFIALLESLESFGVLPIGASEKQLFPLVILFFFVSVLLFVIDVKSLAPNELKTKIPLLYFPTNRTGLNFLLRVWGRMLVWFLGAATAASLMAFGQWVLK
;
A
#
# COMPACT_ATOMS: atom_id res chain seq x y z
N MET A 1 -27.95 6.55 -52.58
CA MET A 1 -27.89 5.88 -51.26
C MET A 1 -26.42 5.75 -50.86
N LEU A 2 -25.95 6.58 -49.93
CA LEU A 2 -24.57 6.57 -49.44
C LEU A 2 -24.51 5.67 -48.20
N SER A 3 -23.66 4.65 -48.25
CA SER A 3 -23.39 3.74 -47.14
C SER A 3 -22.64 4.49 -46.01
N PRO A 4 -23.05 4.37 -44.73
CA PRO A 4 -22.34 5.04 -43.65
C PRO A 4 -20.96 4.39 -43.42
N ARG A 5 -19.91 5.21 -43.36
CA ARG A 5 -18.55 4.78 -43.01
C ARG A 5 -18.56 4.13 -41.61
N PRO A 6 -17.86 3.01 -41.39
CA PRO A 6 -17.62 2.52 -40.05
C PRO A 6 -16.78 3.55 -39.28
N SER A 7 -17.31 4.01 -38.16
CA SER A 7 -16.59 4.83 -37.19
C SER A 7 -15.35 4.06 -36.72
N THR A 8 -14.18 4.63 -36.99
CA THR A 8 -12.89 4.21 -36.45
C THR A 8 -13.01 3.90 -34.96
N PRO A 9 -12.58 2.73 -34.47
CA PRO A 9 -12.52 2.49 -33.03
C PRO A 9 -11.47 3.44 -32.47
N THR A 10 -11.92 4.41 -31.66
CA THR A 10 -11.04 5.14 -30.76
C THR A 10 -10.39 4.10 -29.86
N LEU A 11 -9.10 3.86 -30.07
CA LEU A 11 -8.23 3.18 -29.13
C LEU A 11 -8.14 4.09 -27.89
N ASP A 12 -9.20 4.09 -27.09
CA ASP A 12 -9.14 4.47 -25.68
C ASP A 12 -8.22 3.45 -25.02
N LEU A 13 -6.92 3.72 -25.14
CA LEU A 13 -5.87 3.09 -24.36
C LEU A 13 -6.07 3.62 -22.95
N MET A 14 -7.14 3.14 -22.29
CA MET A 14 -7.34 3.22 -20.85
C MET A 14 -6.08 2.58 -20.27
N VAL A 15 -5.09 3.41 -19.96
CA VAL A 15 -3.92 3.00 -19.20
C VAL A 15 -4.48 2.47 -17.90
N ALA A 16 -4.57 1.14 -17.81
CA ALA A 16 -5.06 0.47 -16.63
C ALA A 16 -4.02 0.73 -15.55
N PHE A 17 -4.20 1.82 -14.78
CA PHE A 17 -3.31 2.08 -13.64
C PHE A 17 -3.22 0.80 -12.81
N PRO A 18 -2.00 0.39 -12.45
CA PRO A 18 -1.74 -0.87 -11.79
C PRO A 18 -2.55 -0.96 -10.51
N THR A 19 -3.39 -2.00 -10.42
CA THR A 19 -4.22 -2.27 -9.24
C THR A 19 -3.38 -2.99 -8.20
N ALA A 20 -3.44 -2.54 -6.95
CA ALA A 20 -2.70 -3.18 -5.88
C ALA A 20 -3.25 -4.59 -5.57
N THR A 21 -2.37 -5.58 -5.68
CA THR A 21 -2.65 -6.99 -5.40
C THR A 21 -2.25 -7.37 -3.98
N ARG A 22 -2.71 -8.54 -3.49
CA ARG A 22 -2.27 -9.10 -2.21
C ARG A 22 -0.74 -9.28 -2.17
N LYS A 23 -0.13 -9.71 -3.28
CA LYS A 23 1.32 -9.90 -3.38
C LYS A 23 2.07 -8.57 -3.22
N SER A 24 1.63 -7.52 -3.90
CA SER A 24 2.24 -6.20 -3.74
C SER A 24 2.06 -5.65 -2.33
N ALA A 25 0.89 -5.85 -1.71
CA ALA A 25 0.68 -5.45 -0.31
C ALA A 25 1.65 -6.15 0.66
N PHE A 26 1.87 -7.46 0.48
CA PHE A 26 2.84 -8.22 1.27
C PHE A 26 4.26 -7.70 1.10
N ILE A 27 4.70 -7.55 -0.17
CA ILE A 27 6.06 -7.09 -0.49
C ILE A 27 6.28 -5.69 0.09
N THR A 28 5.32 -4.77 -0.05
CA THR A 28 5.49 -3.42 0.50
C THR A 28 5.57 -3.40 2.03
N GLY A 29 4.80 -4.25 2.71
CA GLY A 29 4.91 -4.41 4.17
C GLY A 29 6.28 -4.97 4.58
N PHE A 30 6.78 -5.98 3.85
CA PHE A 30 8.12 -6.53 4.04
C PHE A 30 9.21 -5.47 3.81
N SER A 31 9.10 -4.71 2.71
CA SER A 31 10.07 -3.67 2.35
C SER A 31 10.12 -2.52 3.36
N LEU A 32 8.98 -2.16 3.98
CA LEU A 32 8.98 -1.15 5.05
C LEU A 32 9.89 -1.58 6.21
N VAL A 33 9.78 -2.82 6.65
CA VAL A 33 10.61 -3.33 7.74
C VAL A 33 12.07 -3.46 7.32
N LEU A 34 12.33 -3.93 6.10
CA LEU A 34 13.69 -3.95 5.53
C LEU A 34 14.31 -2.54 5.48
N PHE A 35 13.52 -1.54 5.12
CA PHE A 35 13.96 -0.15 5.08
C PHE A 35 14.30 0.38 6.48
N ILE A 36 13.46 0.11 7.48
CA ILE A 36 13.72 0.49 8.88
C ILE A 36 15.02 -0.16 9.38
N ALA A 37 15.19 -1.47 9.16
CA ALA A 37 16.39 -2.17 9.61
C ALA A 37 17.67 -1.71 8.89
N LEU A 38 17.55 -1.31 7.62
CA LEU A 38 18.68 -0.73 6.88
C LEU A 38 19.10 0.62 7.49
N LEU A 39 18.13 1.46 7.89
CA LEU A 39 18.42 2.71 8.60
C LEU A 39 19.10 2.46 9.96
N GLU A 40 18.59 1.52 10.74
CA GLU A 40 19.21 1.11 12.02
C GLU A 40 20.63 0.56 11.82
N SER A 41 20.86 -0.20 10.75
CA SER A 41 22.18 -0.74 10.45
C SER A 41 23.16 0.36 10.03
N LEU A 42 22.74 1.31 9.19
CA LEU A 42 23.56 2.45 8.77
C LEU A 42 23.95 3.36 9.95
N GLU A 43 23.07 3.52 10.92
CA GLU A 43 23.36 4.16 12.20
C GLU A 43 24.40 3.37 12.98
N SER A 44 24.21 2.06 13.16
CA SER A 44 25.15 1.21 13.92
C SER A 44 26.56 1.17 13.32
N PHE A 45 26.70 1.36 12.01
CA PHE A 45 28.00 1.46 11.35
C PHE A 45 28.61 2.87 11.35
N GLY A 46 27.93 3.86 11.95
CA GLY A 46 28.39 5.25 12.01
C GLY A 46 28.39 5.98 10.66
N VAL A 47 27.70 5.43 9.66
CA VAL A 47 27.58 6.03 8.31
C VAL A 47 26.54 7.13 8.32
N LEU A 48 25.46 6.95 9.09
CA LEU A 48 24.47 7.99 9.34
C LEU A 48 24.61 8.50 10.78
N PRO A 49 24.68 9.83 10.99
CA PRO A 49 24.72 10.40 12.33
C PRO A 49 23.38 10.32 13.06
N ILE A 50 22.31 9.87 12.40
CA ILE A 50 20.93 9.92 12.85
C ILE A 50 20.27 8.57 12.54
N GLY A 51 19.74 7.94 13.58
CA GLY A 51 19.11 6.63 13.58
C GLY A 51 17.63 6.55 13.27
N ALA A 52 17.11 5.34 13.06
CA ALA A 52 15.66 5.12 12.98
C ALA A 52 14.94 5.49 14.30
N SER A 53 15.65 5.44 15.43
CA SER A 53 15.16 5.92 16.74
C SER A 53 15.26 7.43 16.93
N GLU A 54 15.93 8.15 16.02
CA GLU A 54 15.96 9.61 16.07
C GLU A 54 14.70 10.25 15.50
N LYS A 55 14.21 11.27 16.21
CA LYS A 55 12.98 12.01 15.88
C LYS A 55 12.96 12.60 14.45
N GLN A 56 14.12 12.74 13.81
CA GLN A 56 14.27 13.32 12.49
C GLN A 56 13.97 12.36 11.34
N LEU A 57 14.13 11.04 11.52
CA LEU A 57 13.80 10.03 10.50
C LEU A 57 12.37 9.49 10.62
N PHE A 58 11.73 9.74 11.77
CA PHE A 58 10.33 9.41 12.02
C PHE A 58 9.35 9.95 10.94
N PRO A 59 9.48 11.20 10.44
CA PRO A 59 8.65 11.70 9.34
C PRO A 59 8.80 10.91 8.05
N LEU A 60 9.99 10.37 7.77
CA LEU A 60 10.27 9.62 6.55
C LEU A 60 9.65 8.22 6.61
N VAL A 61 9.73 7.56 7.77
CA VAL A 61 9.04 6.29 8.03
C VAL A 61 7.52 6.47 7.97
N ILE A 62 7.00 7.55 8.57
CA ILE A 62 5.58 7.91 8.48
C ILE A 62 5.17 8.14 7.03
N LEU A 63 5.96 8.89 6.25
CA LEU A 63 5.66 9.17 4.85
C LEU A 63 5.62 7.86 4.05
N PHE A 64 6.59 6.98 4.24
CA PHE A 64 6.62 5.67 3.57
C PHE A 64 5.40 4.84 3.97
N PHE A 65 5.04 4.82 5.24
CA PHE A 65 3.83 4.15 5.73
C PHE A 65 2.58 4.70 5.02
N PHE A 66 2.35 6.01 5.03
CA PHE A 66 1.17 6.62 4.40
C PHE A 66 1.12 6.36 2.89
N VAL A 67 2.23 6.55 2.18
CA VAL A 67 2.33 6.28 0.75
C VAL A 67 2.07 4.80 0.47
N SER A 68 2.61 3.90 1.29
CA SER A 68 2.39 2.47 1.13
C SER A 68 0.92 2.08 1.32
N VAL A 69 0.26 2.65 2.33
CA VAL A 69 -1.16 2.41 2.61
C VAL A 69 -2.02 2.96 1.48
N LEU A 70 -1.77 4.18 1.01
CA LEU A 70 -2.52 4.80 -0.08
C LEU A 70 -2.39 4.01 -1.39
N LEU A 71 -1.17 3.64 -1.77
CA LEU A 71 -0.90 2.98 -3.05
C LEU A 71 -1.26 1.49 -3.04
N PHE A 72 -0.90 0.76 -1.98
CA PHE A 72 -0.94 -0.71 -1.98
C PHE A 72 -2.09 -1.30 -1.16
N VAL A 73 -2.59 -0.60 -0.15
CA VAL A 73 -3.70 -1.08 0.69
C VAL A 73 -5.03 -0.53 0.20
N ILE A 74 -5.09 0.78 0.01
CA ILE A 74 -6.30 1.49 -0.41
C ILE A 74 -6.42 1.43 -1.92
N ASP A 75 -5.33 1.56 -2.69
CA ASP A 75 -5.37 1.77 -4.15
C ASP A 75 -6.05 3.11 -4.49
N VAL A 76 -5.25 4.07 -4.96
CA VAL A 76 -5.65 5.47 -5.19
C VAL A 76 -6.84 5.59 -6.15
N LYS A 77 -6.98 4.65 -7.11
CA LYS A 77 -8.16 4.61 -8.01
C LYS A 77 -9.46 4.32 -7.28
N SER A 78 -9.39 3.66 -6.14
CA SER A 78 -10.55 3.21 -5.39
C SER A 78 -10.91 4.12 -4.21
N LEU A 79 -10.14 5.19 -3.98
CA LEU A 79 -10.37 6.18 -2.92
C LEU A 79 -11.79 6.76 -2.91
N ALA A 80 -12.50 6.71 -4.04
CA ALA A 80 -13.95 6.52 -4.02
C ALA A 80 -14.44 6.12 -5.43
N PRO A 81 -14.99 4.89 -5.64
CA PRO A 81 -15.84 4.67 -6.80
C PRO A 81 -17.00 5.70 -6.75
N ASN A 82 -17.46 6.18 -7.91
CA ASN A 82 -18.48 7.23 -7.96
C ASN A 82 -19.76 6.88 -7.18
N GLU A 83 -20.01 5.58 -6.92
CA GLU A 83 -21.09 5.09 -6.06
C GLU A 83 -20.91 5.39 -4.56
N LEU A 84 -19.67 5.53 -4.08
CA LEU A 84 -19.33 5.87 -2.69
C LEU A 84 -19.30 7.38 -2.45
N LYS A 85 -19.29 8.22 -3.51
CA LYS A 85 -19.24 9.68 -3.41
C LYS A 85 -20.59 10.35 -3.13
N THR A 86 -21.72 9.65 -3.26
CA THR A 86 -23.04 10.29 -3.20
C THR A 86 -23.59 10.50 -1.79
N LYS A 87 -22.96 9.96 -0.73
CA LYS A 87 -23.48 10.09 0.64
C LYS A 87 -22.34 10.03 1.66
N ILE A 88 -21.81 11.16 2.10
CA ILE A 88 -20.94 11.23 3.30
C ILE A 88 -21.62 12.22 4.26
N PRO A 89 -21.80 11.87 5.54
CA PRO A 89 -20.85 12.39 6.53
C PRO A 89 -20.36 11.33 7.53
N LEU A 90 -19.03 11.18 7.60
CA LEU A 90 -18.21 10.67 8.70
C LEU A 90 -18.33 9.22 9.21
N LEU A 91 -19.41 8.48 9.01
CA LEU A 91 -19.49 7.06 9.42
C LEU A 91 -20.22 6.23 8.35
N TYR A 92 -19.55 5.93 7.24
CA TYR A 92 -20.15 5.08 6.20
C TYR A 92 -20.02 3.60 6.57
N PHE A 93 -20.99 3.06 7.30
CA PHE A 93 -21.21 1.61 7.33
C PHE A 93 -21.80 1.20 5.97
N PRO A 94 -21.12 0.35 5.19
CA PRO A 94 -21.58 -0.02 3.86
C PRO A 94 -22.91 -0.78 3.94
N THR A 95 -24.00 -0.12 3.56
CA THR A 95 -25.35 -0.72 3.49
C THR A 95 -25.60 -1.49 2.19
N ASN A 96 -24.72 -1.34 1.19
CA ASN A 96 -24.78 -2.05 -0.09
C ASN A 96 -23.66 -3.11 -0.18
N ARG A 97 -23.97 -4.27 -0.78
CA ARG A 97 -23.03 -5.41 -0.96
C ARG A 97 -21.73 -4.99 -1.65
N THR A 98 -21.79 -4.03 -2.58
CA THR A 98 -20.61 -3.48 -3.27
C THR A 98 -19.65 -2.77 -2.31
N GLY A 99 -20.18 -1.94 -1.40
CA GLY A 99 -19.37 -1.25 -0.38
C GLY A 99 -18.77 -2.21 0.64
N LEU A 100 -19.51 -3.25 1.03
CA LEU A 100 -19.02 -4.28 1.96
C LEU A 100 -17.88 -5.09 1.32
N ASN A 101 -18.04 -5.49 0.05
CA ASN A 101 -16.98 -6.18 -0.71
C ASN A 101 -15.73 -5.33 -0.87
N PHE A 102 -15.88 -4.03 -1.08
CA PHE A 102 -14.77 -3.09 -1.11
C PHE A 102 -14.06 -3.02 0.24
N LEU A 103 -14.81 -2.82 1.33
CA LEU A 103 -14.27 -2.75 2.68
C LEU A 103 -13.51 -4.03 3.04
N LEU A 104 -14.11 -5.21 2.81
CA LEU A 104 -13.47 -6.51 3.05
C LEU A 104 -12.21 -6.70 2.20
N ARG A 105 -12.19 -6.21 0.95
CA ARG A 105 -11.01 -6.28 0.09
C ARG A 105 -9.87 -5.40 0.63
N VAL A 106 -10.17 -4.19 1.09
CA VAL A 106 -9.18 -3.28 1.71
C VAL A 106 -8.65 -3.88 3.01
N TRP A 107 -9.53 -4.34 3.90
CA TRP A 107 -9.14 -5.02 5.14
C TRP A 107 -8.28 -6.27 4.89
N GLY A 108 -8.64 -7.07 3.89
CA GLY A 108 -7.85 -8.22 3.49
C GLY A 108 -6.45 -7.84 3.00
N ARG A 109 -6.31 -6.75 2.22
CA ARG A 109 -4.98 -6.23 1.81
C ARG A 109 -4.20 -5.67 2.99
N MET A 110 -4.87 -5.02 3.94
CA MET A 110 -4.24 -4.50 5.15
C MET A 110 -3.69 -5.62 6.03
N LEU A 111 -4.45 -6.70 6.23
CA LEU A 111 -3.98 -7.92 6.89
C LEU A 111 -2.73 -8.49 6.20
N VAL A 112 -2.75 -8.63 4.87
CA VAL A 112 -1.61 -9.16 4.12
C VAL A 112 -0.39 -8.24 4.20
N TRP A 113 -0.60 -6.92 4.22
CA TRP A 113 0.46 -5.93 4.44
C TRP A 113 1.10 -6.08 5.83
N PHE A 114 0.27 -6.22 6.89
CA PHE A 114 0.76 -6.50 8.25
C PHE A 114 1.50 -7.83 8.34
N LEU A 115 1.02 -8.87 7.65
CA LEU A 115 1.71 -10.15 7.55
C LEU A 115 3.10 -10.01 6.93
N GLY A 116 3.25 -9.21 5.86
CA GLY A 116 4.55 -8.92 5.25
C GLY A 116 5.51 -8.25 6.22
N ALA A 117 5.05 -7.24 6.94
CA ALA A 117 5.83 -6.55 7.96
C ALA A 117 6.22 -7.49 9.11
N ALA A 118 5.27 -8.25 9.66
CA ALA A 118 5.52 -9.20 10.73
C ALA A 118 6.53 -10.28 10.30
N THR A 119 6.42 -10.80 9.07
CA THR A 119 7.35 -11.79 8.53
C THR A 119 8.78 -11.25 8.47
N ALA A 120 8.96 -10.04 7.95
CA ALA A 120 10.27 -9.39 7.91
C ALA A 120 10.85 -9.18 9.31
N ALA A 121 10.03 -8.69 10.24
CA ALA A 121 10.45 -8.44 11.62
C ALA A 121 10.85 -9.75 12.33
N SER A 122 10.07 -10.82 12.16
CA SER A 122 10.40 -12.14 12.70
C SER A 122 11.67 -12.72 12.10
N LEU A 123 11.88 -12.56 10.78
CA LEU A 123 13.10 -13.03 10.11
C LEU A 123 14.34 -12.29 10.64
N MET A 124 14.23 -10.98 10.85
CA MET A 124 15.31 -10.19 11.45
C MET A 124 15.57 -10.57 12.90
N ALA A 125 14.53 -10.70 13.71
CA ALA A 125 14.67 -11.13 15.11
C ALA A 125 15.32 -12.51 15.21
N PHE A 126 14.94 -13.44 14.32
CA PHE A 126 15.58 -14.75 14.21
C PHE A 126 17.04 -14.64 13.78
N GLY A 127 17.35 -13.82 12.77
CA GLY A 127 18.72 -13.57 12.33
C GLY A 127 19.60 -13.00 13.44
N GLN A 128 19.10 -12.03 14.19
CA GLN A 128 19.79 -11.47 15.36
C GLN A 128 20.00 -12.52 16.46
N TRP A 129 19.05 -13.43 16.66
CA TRP A 129 19.20 -14.52 17.63
C TRP A 129 20.26 -15.54 17.19
N VAL A 130 20.32 -15.90 15.89
CA VAL A 130 21.32 -16.85 15.36
C VAL A 130 22.72 -16.26 15.37
N LEU A 131 22.86 -14.95 15.15
CA LEU A 131 24.15 -14.25 15.12
C LEU A 131 24.70 -13.89 16.51
N LYS A 132 23.94 -14.16 17.57
CA LYS A 132 24.31 -13.87 18.96
C LYS A 132 24.82 -15.11 19.67
#